data_AF-A0A9D3W287-F1
#
_entry.id   AF-A0A9D3W287-F1
#
_cell.length_a   1.000
_cell.length_b   1.000
_cell.length_c   1.000
_cell.angle_alpha   90.00
_cell.angle_beta   90.00
_cell.angle_gamma   90.00
#
_symmetry.space_group_name_H-M   'P 1'
#
loop_
_entity.id
_entity.type
_entity.pdbx_description
1 polymer ?
#
loop_
_entity_poly.entity_id
_entity_poly.type
_entity_poly.pdbx_seq_one_letter_code
_entity_poly.pdbx_strand_id
1 'polypeptide(L)'
;MLVPGEPNISYICSRFYRAPELIFGAMEYTTAIDMWSVGCVMAELLLGQPLFPGESGVDQLVEIIKKLGTPTREEIRCMNPKYTEFKFPQIKAHPWHKIFNRKIPPEALDLVSRLLQYSPNLRCTAIEACAHPFFDDLRDPTACLPKGRALPPLFNFTAQELAGASPELRQRLIPEHART
;
A
#
# COMPACT_ATOMS: atom_id res chain seq x y z
N MET A 1 18.99 -0.83 7.15
CA MET A 1 18.08 -1.86 6.61
C MET A 1 17.48 -2.59 7.80
N LEU A 2 16.20 -2.98 7.76
CA LEU A 2 15.60 -3.75 8.87
C LEU A 2 16.26 -5.13 8.92
N VAL A 3 16.74 -5.54 10.09
CA VAL A 3 17.40 -6.83 10.30
C VAL A 3 16.42 -7.79 10.97
N PRO A 4 16.13 -8.97 10.39
CA PRO A 4 15.24 -9.94 11.01
C PRO A 4 15.68 -10.32 12.43
N GLY A 5 14.76 -10.26 13.39
CA GLY A 5 15.01 -10.58 14.80
C GLY A 5 15.56 -9.42 15.65
N GLU A 6 15.91 -8.28 15.04
CA GLU A 6 16.29 -7.08 15.78
C GLU A 6 15.07 -6.16 16.00
N PRO A 7 14.83 -5.68 17.23
CA PRO A 7 13.70 -4.80 17.52
C PRO A 7 13.93 -3.39 16.98
N ASN A 8 12.87 -2.78 16.45
CA ASN A 8 12.86 -1.42 15.93
C ASN A 8 11.84 -0.55 16.69
N ILE A 9 12.00 0.78 16.61
CA ILE A 9 11.10 1.74 17.28
C ILE A 9 9.75 1.77 16.55
N SER A 10 8.65 1.51 17.27
CA SER A 10 7.30 1.46 16.68
C SER A 10 6.67 2.84 16.46
N TYR A 11 7.04 3.85 17.25
CA TYR A 11 6.54 5.22 17.09
C TYR A 11 7.30 5.99 15.99
N ILE A 12 7.12 5.56 14.75
CA ILE A 12 7.72 6.14 13.54
C ILE A 12 6.65 6.49 12.50
N CYS A 13 7.04 7.10 11.38
CA CYS A 13 6.16 7.61 10.32
C CYS A 13 5.25 8.77 10.76
N SER A 14 4.91 9.65 9.81
CA SER A 14 3.86 10.65 9.99
C SER A 14 2.51 9.96 10.19
N ARG A 15 1.72 10.44 11.15
CA ARG A 15 0.57 9.73 11.71
C ARG A 15 -0.44 9.21 10.67
N PHE A 16 -0.84 10.05 9.71
CA PHE A 16 -1.86 9.70 8.71
C PHE A 16 -1.45 8.55 7.78
N TYR A 17 -0.14 8.28 7.70
CA TYR A 17 0.46 7.26 6.84
C TYR A 17 0.99 6.07 7.64
N ARG A 18 0.81 6.07 8.97
CA ARG A 18 1.35 5.02 9.85
C ARG A 18 0.57 3.72 9.69
N ALA A 19 1.31 2.65 9.42
CA ALA A 19 0.76 1.29 9.31
C ALA A 19 0.15 0.81 10.63
N PRO A 20 -0.93 0.01 10.60
CA PRO A 20 -1.66 -0.39 11.80
C PRO A 20 -0.80 -1.21 12.78
N GLU A 21 0.10 -2.08 12.29
CA GLU A 21 1.03 -2.84 13.13
C GLU A 21 1.93 -1.96 14.01
N LEU A 22 2.31 -0.78 13.52
CA LEU A 22 3.07 0.20 14.30
C LEU A 22 2.20 0.82 15.41
N ILE A 23 0.91 1.03 15.15
CA ILE A 23 -0.07 1.49 16.14
C ILE A 23 -0.30 0.41 17.20
N PHE A 24 -0.30 -0.87 16.81
CA PHE A 24 -0.29 -2.02 17.72
C PHE A 24 1.05 -2.24 18.43
N GLY A 25 2.06 -1.40 18.17
CA GLY A 25 3.35 -1.46 18.87
C GLY A 25 4.27 -2.60 18.42
N ALA A 26 4.09 -3.12 17.21
CA ALA A 26 5.03 -4.10 16.66
C ALA A 26 6.44 -3.50 16.56
N MET A 27 7.44 -4.26 17.02
CA MET A 27 8.86 -3.89 16.93
C MET A 27 9.60 -4.68 15.83
N GLU A 28 8.99 -5.75 15.35
CA GLU A 28 9.52 -6.65 14.31
C GLU A 28 8.68 -6.52 13.03
N TYR A 29 8.62 -5.31 12.48
CA TYR A 29 7.95 -5.02 11.22
C TYR A 29 8.91 -5.09 10.03
N THR A 30 8.38 -5.08 8.82
CA THR A 30 9.15 -5.15 7.56
C THR A 30 8.94 -3.88 6.74
N THR A 31 9.52 -3.81 5.54
CA THR A 31 9.27 -2.74 4.55
C THR A 31 7.81 -2.69 4.07
N ALA A 32 6.96 -3.65 4.47
CA ALA A 32 5.53 -3.61 4.20
C ALA A 32 4.82 -2.39 4.84
N ILE A 33 5.42 -1.74 5.86
CA ILE A 33 4.90 -0.48 6.42
C ILE A 33 4.96 0.66 5.39
N ASP A 34 5.95 0.63 4.48
CA ASP A 34 6.09 1.63 3.43
C ASP A 34 5.01 1.42 2.38
N MET A 35 4.68 0.17 2.07
CA MET A 35 3.59 -0.17 1.14
C MET A 35 2.22 0.29 1.65
N TRP A 36 1.98 0.21 2.97
CA TRP A 36 0.79 0.83 3.57
C TRP A 36 0.78 2.35 3.38
N SER A 37 1.92 3.00 3.62
CA SER A 37 2.07 4.45 3.45
C SER A 37 1.80 4.86 2.00
N VAL A 38 2.29 4.09 1.02
CA VAL A 38 2.00 4.29 -0.42
C VAL A 38 0.50 4.17 -0.69
N GLY A 39 -0.18 3.18 -0.10
CA GLY A 39 -1.63 3.05 -0.20
C GLY A 39 -2.38 4.28 0.35
N CYS A 40 -1.93 4.83 1.47
CA CYS A 40 -2.49 6.05 2.05
C CYS A 40 -2.30 7.26 1.14
N VAL A 41 -1.09 7.45 0.59
CA VAL A 41 -0.78 8.53 -0.37
C VAL A 41 -1.61 8.40 -1.64
N MET A 42 -1.71 7.19 -2.20
CA MET A 42 -2.51 6.94 -3.39
C MET A 42 -3.99 7.27 -3.14
N ALA A 43 -4.55 6.82 -2.02
CA ALA A 43 -5.92 7.15 -1.65
C ALA A 43 -6.12 8.67 -1.43
N GLU A 44 -5.15 9.34 -0.84
CA GLU A 44 -5.18 10.80 -0.64
C GLU A 44 -5.16 11.58 -1.95
N LEU A 45 -4.33 11.18 -2.93
CA LEU A 45 -4.33 11.77 -4.27
C LEU A 45 -5.69 11.58 -4.98
N LEU A 46 -6.34 10.45 -4.77
CA LEU A 46 -7.65 10.12 -5.33
C LEU A 46 -8.81 10.88 -4.65
N LEU A 47 -8.72 11.12 -3.34
CA LEU A 47 -9.74 11.82 -2.55
C LEU A 47 -9.55 13.34 -2.51
N GLY A 48 -8.33 13.82 -2.65
CA GLY A 48 -7.92 15.21 -2.39
C GLY A 48 -7.77 15.57 -0.91
N GLN A 49 -7.81 14.57 -0.01
CA GLN A 49 -7.65 14.73 1.44
C GLN A 49 -7.15 13.42 2.06
N PRO A 50 -6.51 13.44 3.24
CA PRO A 50 -6.03 12.23 3.90
C PRO A 50 -7.12 11.19 4.12
N LEU A 51 -6.83 9.93 3.83
CA LEU A 51 -7.79 8.82 4.00
C LEU A 51 -8.07 8.53 5.48
N PHE A 52 -7.06 8.67 6.34
CA PHE A 52 -7.12 8.36 7.76
C PHE A 52 -6.62 9.54 8.61
N PRO A 53 -7.43 10.59 8.81
CA PRO A 53 -7.01 11.82 9.49
C PRO A 53 -7.14 11.70 11.04
N GLY A 54 -6.40 10.80 11.68
CA GLY A 54 -6.49 10.60 13.14
C GLY A 54 -5.79 11.68 13.97
N GLU A 55 -6.39 12.11 15.08
CA GLU A 55 -5.84 13.14 15.97
C GLU A 55 -4.81 12.60 16.98
N SER A 56 -4.84 11.28 17.23
CA SER A 56 -3.93 10.56 18.12
C SER A 56 -3.59 9.17 17.57
N GLY A 57 -2.71 8.40 18.23
CA GLY A 57 -2.42 7.03 17.81
C GLY A 57 -3.65 6.11 17.88
N VAL A 58 -4.47 6.25 18.93
CA VAL A 58 -5.72 5.49 19.09
C VAL A 58 -6.76 5.94 18.05
N ASP A 59 -6.89 7.24 17.86
CA ASP A 59 -7.84 7.79 16.89
C ASP A 59 -7.46 7.43 15.44
N GLN A 60 -6.17 7.34 15.13
CA GLN A 60 -5.68 6.82 13.85
C GLN A 60 -6.19 5.39 13.59
N LEU A 61 -6.15 4.51 14.59
CA LEU A 61 -6.69 3.15 14.46
C LEU A 61 -8.22 3.18 14.27
N VAL A 62 -8.92 4.08 14.97
CA VAL A 62 -10.37 4.26 14.81
C VAL A 62 -10.71 4.69 13.38
N GLU A 63 -9.98 5.64 12.79
CA GLU A 63 -10.16 6.05 11.40
C GLU A 63 -9.93 4.89 10.41
N ILE A 64 -8.91 4.06 10.64
CA ILE A 64 -8.65 2.87 9.83
C ILE A 64 -9.84 1.89 9.92
N ILE A 65 -10.29 1.57 11.13
CA ILE A 65 -11.41 0.64 11.37
C ILE A 65 -12.72 1.16 10.75
N LYS A 66 -12.98 2.48 10.80
CA LYS A 66 -14.15 3.07 10.15
C LYS A 66 -14.19 2.76 8.65
N LYS A 67 -13.03 2.64 7.97
CA LYS A 67 -12.97 2.34 6.53
C LYS A 67 -12.85 0.85 6.26
N LEU A 68 -11.88 0.17 6.86
CA LEU A 68 -11.55 -1.23 6.60
C LEU A 68 -12.38 -2.23 7.41
N GLY A 69 -13.15 -1.77 8.39
CA GLY A 69 -13.85 -2.61 9.35
C GLY A 69 -12.94 -3.09 10.48
N THR A 70 -13.50 -3.86 11.40
CA THR A 70 -12.74 -4.38 12.54
C THR A 70 -11.79 -5.50 12.08
N PRO A 71 -10.48 -5.43 12.40
CA PRO A 71 -9.55 -6.49 12.01
C PRO A 71 -9.93 -7.80 12.71
N THR A 72 -9.77 -8.90 11.98
CA THR A 72 -9.96 -10.25 12.50
C THR A 72 -8.86 -10.60 13.49
N ARG A 73 -9.09 -11.65 14.29
CA ARG A 73 -8.08 -12.15 15.23
C ARG A 73 -6.79 -12.57 14.54
N GLU A 74 -6.89 -13.11 13.33
CA GLU A 74 -5.73 -13.52 12.54
C GLU A 74 -4.93 -12.31 12.06
N GLU A 75 -5.60 -11.28 11.54
CA GLU A 75 -4.95 -10.03 11.14
C GLU A 75 -4.25 -9.33 12.31
N ILE A 76 -4.89 -9.27 13.49
CA ILE A 76 -4.26 -8.74 14.71
C ILE A 76 -3.00 -9.53 15.06
N ARG A 77 -3.06 -10.87 14.98
CA ARG A 77 -1.91 -11.73 15.24
C ARG A 77 -0.79 -11.50 14.23
N CYS A 78 -1.11 -11.31 12.95
CA CYS A 78 -0.13 -10.98 11.92
C CYS A 78 0.51 -9.60 12.14
N MET A 79 -0.25 -8.62 12.64
CA MET A 79 0.26 -7.28 12.94
C MET A 79 1.16 -7.27 14.18
N ASN A 80 0.72 -7.87 15.27
CA ASN A 80 1.52 -8.00 16.49
C ASN A 80 1.13 -9.26 17.27
N PRO A 81 1.92 -10.35 17.19
CA PRO A 81 1.65 -11.59 17.92
C PRO A 81 1.62 -11.44 19.45
N LYS A 82 2.29 -10.42 20.00
CA LYS A 82 2.34 -10.14 21.44
C LYS A 82 1.09 -9.42 21.94
N TYR A 83 0.23 -8.95 21.03
CA TYR A 83 -1.01 -8.25 21.37
C TYR A 83 -2.15 -9.26 21.56
N THR A 84 -2.47 -9.59 22.81
CA THR A 84 -3.37 -10.70 23.16
C THR A 84 -4.78 -10.28 23.59
N GLU A 85 -4.97 -9.02 23.99
CA GLU A 85 -6.26 -8.51 24.46
C GLU A 85 -6.83 -7.47 23.50
N PHE A 86 -8.03 -7.73 22.96
CA PHE A 86 -8.76 -6.75 22.18
C PHE A 86 -10.26 -6.82 22.42
N LYS A 87 -10.88 -5.65 22.59
CA LYS A 87 -12.34 -5.47 22.50
C LYS A 87 -12.60 -4.25 21.62
N PHE A 88 -12.66 -4.49 20.32
CA PHE A 88 -13.15 -3.49 19.38
C PHE A 88 -14.65 -3.70 19.16
N PRO A 89 -15.44 -2.62 19.00
CA PRO A 89 -16.76 -2.73 18.40
C PRO A 89 -16.65 -3.45 17.05
N GLN A 90 -17.63 -4.28 16.71
CA GLN A 90 -17.67 -4.96 15.42
C GLN A 90 -18.22 -3.99 14.37
N ILE A 91 -17.35 -3.50 13.50
CA ILE A 91 -17.63 -2.54 12.45
C ILE A 91 -17.42 -3.24 11.11
N LYS A 92 -18.41 -3.16 10.22
CA LYS A 92 -18.29 -3.70 8.87
C LYS A 92 -17.43 -2.78 8.02
N ALA A 93 -16.60 -3.36 7.17
CA ALA A 93 -15.83 -2.64 6.16
C ALA A 93 -16.77 -1.81 5.26
N HIS A 94 -16.37 -0.58 4.97
CA HIS A 94 -17.03 0.23 3.96
C HIS A 94 -16.49 -0.20 2.59
N PRO A 95 -17.35 -0.56 1.63
CA PRO A 95 -16.89 -0.86 0.28
C PRO A 95 -16.13 0.33 -0.31
N TRP A 96 -14.98 0.08 -0.94
CA TRP A 96 -14.13 1.14 -1.50
C TRP A 96 -14.89 2.12 -2.41
N HIS A 97 -15.79 1.62 -3.26
CA HIS A 97 -16.62 2.46 -4.13
C HIS A 97 -17.53 3.47 -3.39
N LYS A 98 -17.84 3.23 -2.11
CA LYS A 98 -18.59 4.19 -1.26
C LYS A 98 -17.69 5.20 -0.56
N ILE A 99 -16.41 4.88 -0.38
CA ILE A 99 -15.42 5.78 0.20
C ILE A 99 -15.03 6.83 -0.85
N PHE A 100 -14.85 6.38 -2.09
CA PHE A 100 -14.46 7.22 -3.21
C PHE A 100 -15.70 7.70 -3.98
N ASN A 101 -16.23 8.87 -3.62
CA ASN A 101 -17.45 9.48 -4.20
C ASN A 101 -17.33 9.94 -5.67
N ARG A 102 -16.21 9.67 -6.34
CA ARG A 102 -15.90 10.12 -7.71
C ARG A 102 -15.81 8.92 -8.65
N LYS A 103 -15.93 9.16 -9.97
CA LYS A 103 -15.59 8.16 -10.99
C LYS A 103 -14.09 7.89 -10.95
N ILE A 104 -13.67 6.97 -10.08
CA ILE A 104 -12.30 6.51 -9.97
C ILE A 104 -12.14 5.27 -10.83
N PRO A 105 -11.03 5.12 -11.58
CA PRO A 105 -10.74 3.90 -12.32
C PRO A 105 -10.78 2.67 -11.40
N PRO A 106 -11.48 1.58 -11.77
CA PRO A 106 -11.54 0.35 -10.98
C PRO A 106 -10.16 -0.19 -10.58
N GLU A 107 -9.18 -0.08 -11.48
CA GLU A 107 -7.80 -0.53 -11.29
C GLU A 107 -7.09 0.26 -10.19
N ALA A 108 -7.44 1.55 -10.02
CA ALA A 108 -6.90 2.36 -8.94
C ALA A 108 -7.43 1.90 -7.58
N LEU A 109 -8.72 1.57 -7.51
CA LEU A 109 -9.35 1.04 -6.31
C LEU A 109 -8.81 -0.35 -5.96
N ASP A 110 -8.59 -1.21 -6.97
CA ASP A 110 -7.99 -2.52 -6.78
C ASP A 110 -6.59 -2.40 -6.19
N LEU A 111 -5.73 -1.53 -6.75
CA LEU A 111 -4.38 -1.31 -6.23
C LEU A 111 -4.39 -0.79 -4.78
N VAL A 112 -5.22 0.22 -4.48
CA VAL A 112 -5.38 0.73 -3.10
C VAL A 112 -5.80 -0.40 -2.15
N SER A 113 -6.72 -1.25 -2.56
CA SER A 113 -7.18 -2.37 -1.74
C SER A 113 -6.07 -3.40 -1.48
N ARG A 114 -5.18 -3.65 -2.45
CA ARG A 114 -4.03 -4.55 -2.29
C ARG A 114 -2.92 -3.96 -1.42
N LEU A 115 -2.82 -2.64 -1.33
CA LEU A 115 -1.85 -1.94 -0.49
C LEU A 115 -2.34 -1.81 0.97
N LEU A 116 -3.63 -1.52 1.17
CA LEU A 116 -4.24 -1.25 2.47
C LEU A 116 -4.83 -2.50 3.10
N GLN A 117 -3.96 -3.47 3.40
CA GLN A 117 -4.28 -4.71 4.11
C GLN A 117 -3.79 -4.64 5.56
N TYR A 118 -4.56 -5.18 6.50
CA TYR A 118 -4.13 -5.29 7.90
C TYR A 118 -2.91 -6.19 8.04
N SER A 119 -3.00 -7.42 7.52
CA SER A 119 -1.89 -8.37 7.50
C SER A 119 -0.76 -7.86 6.60
N PRO A 120 0.44 -7.54 7.15
CA PRO A 120 1.51 -6.91 6.37
C PRO A 120 2.01 -7.78 5.20
N ASN A 121 1.95 -9.10 5.35
CA ASN A 121 2.34 -10.09 4.33
C ASN A 121 1.33 -10.24 3.18
N LEU A 122 0.12 -9.69 3.31
CA LEU A 122 -0.87 -9.68 2.22
C LEU A 122 -0.79 -8.41 1.37
N ARG A 123 0.02 -7.43 1.78
CA ARG A 123 0.24 -6.21 0.99
C ARG A 123 1.07 -6.55 -0.23
N CYS A 124 0.68 -6.04 -1.39
CA CYS A 124 1.51 -6.19 -2.59
C CYS A 124 2.87 -5.52 -2.36
N THR A 125 3.93 -6.17 -2.85
CA THR A 125 5.28 -5.61 -2.82
C THR A 125 5.42 -4.43 -3.78
N ALA A 126 6.49 -3.64 -3.62
CA ALA A 126 6.75 -2.50 -4.50
C ALA A 126 6.85 -2.92 -5.99
N ILE A 127 7.53 -4.04 -6.25
CA ILE A 127 7.75 -4.52 -7.62
C ILE A 127 6.46 -5.07 -8.25
N GLU A 128 5.60 -5.73 -7.46
CA GLU A 128 4.27 -6.16 -7.89
C GLU A 128 3.33 -4.97 -8.14
N ALA A 129 3.39 -3.95 -7.29
CA ALA A 129 2.63 -2.71 -7.47
C ALA A 129 3.03 -2.00 -8.78
N CYS A 130 4.33 -1.92 -9.09
CA CYS A 130 4.81 -1.38 -10.37
C CYS A 130 4.34 -2.18 -11.59
N ALA A 131 3.98 -3.46 -11.42
CA ALA A 131 3.44 -4.31 -12.48
C ALA A 131 1.91 -4.29 -12.57
N HIS A 132 1.23 -3.55 -11.69
CA HIS A 132 -0.23 -3.52 -11.60
C HIS A 132 -0.89 -2.95 -12.89
N PRO A 133 -2.09 -3.42 -13.28
CA PRO A 133 -2.85 -2.89 -14.41
C PRO A 133 -3.13 -1.39 -14.37
N PHE A 134 -3.18 -0.81 -13.16
CA PHE A 134 -3.34 0.65 -12.98
C PHE A 134 -2.27 1.47 -13.73
N PHE A 135 -1.10 0.90 -13.98
CA PHE A 135 0.00 1.56 -14.69
C PHE A 135 0.11 1.14 -16.17
N ASP A 136 -0.91 0.50 -16.75
CA ASP A 136 -0.87 0.02 -18.14
C ASP A 136 -0.73 1.14 -19.16
N ASP A 137 -1.43 2.25 -18.94
CA ASP A 137 -1.32 3.43 -19.79
C ASP A 137 0.11 3.98 -19.84
N LEU A 138 0.93 3.79 -18.80
CA LEU A 138 2.33 4.21 -18.81
C LEU A 138 3.20 3.31 -19.70
N ARG A 139 2.77 2.07 -19.96
CA ARG A 139 3.44 1.07 -20.79
C ARG A 139 2.93 1.07 -22.22
N ASP A 140 2.04 1.99 -22.59
CA ASP A 140 1.69 2.22 -23.98
C ASP A 140 2.82 3.01 -24.67
N PRO A 141 3.34 2.58 -25.84
CA PRO A 141 4.40 3.31 -26.55
C PRO A 141 4.00 4.72 -27.00
N THR A 142 2.70 5.03 -27.04
CA THR A 142 2.14 6.35 -27.38
C THR A 142 1.92 7.25 -26.17
N ALA A 143 2.16 6.73 -24.95
CA ALA A 143 1.95 7.46 -23.72
C ALA A 143 2.85 8.70 -23.61
N CYS A 144 2.24 9.82 -23.19
CA CYS A 144 2.95 11.07 -22.99
C CYS A 144 2.37 11.84 -21.80
N LEU A 145 3.17 12.75 -21.25
CA LEU A 145 2.71 13.72 -20.27
C LEU A 145 1.70 14.70 -20.92
N PRO A 146 0.88 15.38 -20.10
CA PRO A 146 0.04 16.47 -20.59
C PRO A 146 0.84 17.46 -21.45
N LYS A 147 0.24 17.92 -22.55
CA LYS A 147 0.88 18.76 -23.59
C LYS A 147 1.91 18.01 -24.46
N GLY A 148 1.87 16.68 -24.51
CA GLY A 148 2.63 15.86 -25.46
C GLY A 148 4.12 15.73 -25.14
N ARG A 149 4.53 16.02 -23.91
CA ARG A 149 5.94 15.83 -23.50
C ARG A 149 6.23 14.36 -23.28
N ALA A 150 7.44 13.92 -23.59
CA ALA A 150 7.87 12.54 -23.32
C ALA A 150 7.78 12.21 -21.83
N LEU A 151 7.43 10.97 -21.52
CA LEU A 151 7.57 10.42 -20.17
C LEU A 151 9.07 10.36 -19.78
N PRO A 152 9.40 10.46 -18.48
CA PRO A 152 10.75 10.18 -18.01
C PRO A 152 11.13 8.70 -18.25
N PRO A 153 12.39 8.30 -18.03
CA PRO A 153 12.77 6.89 -18.04
C PRO A 153 11.95 6.11 -16.99
N LEU A 154 11.15 5.15 -17.43
CA LEU A 154 10.29 4.31 -16.56
C LEU A 154 10.69 2.83 -16.56
N PHE A 155 11.42 2.36 -17.58
CA PHE A 155 11.66 0.92 -17.82
C PHE A 155 13.14 0.53 -17.73
N ASN A 156 14.02 1.45 -17.33
CA ASN A 156 15.46 1.26 -17.19
C ASN A 156 15.84 0.55 -15.87
N PHE A 157 15.13 -0.53 -15.55
CA PHE A 157 15.38 -1.33 -14.33
C PHE A 157 16.76 -1.99 -14.38
N THR A 158 17.48 -1.92 -13.25
CA THR A 158 18.74 -2.64 -13.05
C THR A 158 18.49 -4.11 -12.69
N ALA A 159 19.52 -4.95 -12.84
CA ALA A 159 19.46 -6.34 -12.40
C ALA A 159 19.18 -6.48 -10.89
N GLN A 160 19.61 -5.50 -10.09
CA GLN A 160 19.37 -5.46 -8.65
C GLN A 160 17.90 -5.14 -8.33
N GLU A 161 17.28 -4.22 -9.05
CA GLU A 161 15.85 -3.89 -8.86
C GLU A 161 14.92 -5.03 -9.28
N LEU A 162 15.34 -5.84 -10.26
CA LEU A 162 14.61 -7.04 -10.70
C LEU A 162 15.02 -8.31 -9.94
N ALA A 163 15.88 -8.18 -8.92
CA ALA A 163 16.27 -9.31 -8.09
C ALA A 163 15.03 -9.88 -7.38
N GLY A 164 14.74 -11.16 -7.58
CA GLY A 164 13.56 -11.83 -7.01
C GLY A 164 12.26 -11.67 -7.83
N ALA A 165 12.22 -10.80 -8.86
CA ALA A 165 11.07 -10.72 -9.76
C ALA A 165 11.01 -11.96 -10.67
N SER A 166 9.84 -12.59 -10.78
CA SER A 166 9.61 -13.74 -11.67
C SER A 166 9.75 -13.35 -13.15
N PRO A 167 9.99 -14.30 -14.06
CA PRO A 167 10.03 -14.03 -15.51
C PRO A 167 8.77 -13.31 -16.01
N GLU A 168 7.60 -13.71 -15.54
CA GLU A 168 6.31 -13.12 -15.90
C GLU A 168 6.21 -11.67 -15.41
N LEU A 169 6.67 -11.42 -14.18
CA LEU A 169 6.68 -10.08 -13.60
C LEU A 169 7.63 -9.15 -14.38
N ARG A 170 8.81 -9.64 -14.77
CA ARG A 170 9.77 -8.89 -15.60
C ARG A 170 9.19 -8.55 -16.96
N GLN A 171 8.53 -9.51 -17.61
CA GLN A 171 7.85 -9.28 -18.89
C GLN A 171 6.75 -8.22 -18.76
N ARG A 172 6.08 -8.15 -17.60
CA ARG A 172 5.05 -7.16 -17.32
C ARG A 172 5.61 -5.77 -17.04
N LEU A 173 6.76 -5.69 -16.35
CA LEU A 173 7.43 -4.44 -16.00
C LEU A 173 8.10 -3.78 -17.21
N ILE A 174 8.71 -4.57 -18.10
CA ILE A 174 9.46 -4.07 -19.26
C ILE A 174 8.68 -4.41 -20.55
N PRO A 175 7.93 -3.45 -21.10
CA PRO A 175 7.16 -3.67 -22.33
C PRO A 175 8.08 -3.93 -23.52
N GLU A 176 7.58 -4.61 -24.55
CA GLU A 176 8.39 -5.08 -25.69
C GLU A 176 9.18 -3.96 -26.38
N HIS A 177 8.56 -2.79 -26.56
CA HIS A 177 9.21 -1.64 -27.19
C HIS A 177 10.35 -1.03 -26.36
N ALA A 178 10.46 -1.40 -25.08
CA ALA A 178 11.52 -0.93 -24.17
C ALA A 178 12.61 -1.99 -23.93
N ARG A 179 12.48 -3.18 -24.52
CA ARG A 179 13.51 -4.23 -24.44
C ARG A 179 14.63 -3.88 -25.43
N THR A 180 15.75 -3.39 -24.89
CA THR A 180 17.00 -3.17 -25.63
C THR A 180 17.80 -4.45 -25.78
#